data_AF-A0A914R6J4-F1
#
_entry.id   AF-A0A914R6J4-F1
#
_cell.length_a   1.000
_cell.length_b   1.000
_cell.length_c   1.000
_cell.angle_alpha   90.00
_cell.angle_beta   90.00
_cell.angle_gamma   90.00
#
_symmetry.space_group_name_H-M   'P 1'
#
loop_
_entity.id
_entity.type
_entity.pdbx_description
1 polymer ?
#
loop_
_entity_poly.entity_id
_entity_poly.type
_entity_poly.pdbx_seq_one_letter_code
_entity_poly.pdbx_strand_id
1 'polypeptide(L)'
;ERLQVYRGAGNQVRELDPHIYAVAEEAFFDLSEYEKNQSIIVSGESGAGKTVSAKFVMRYFASVAGSPQKRRKSAFSKDTHEESNIERRVLASNPIMEAIGNAKTIRNDNSSRFGKFIQINFTDQLSIAGAQMKTYLLEKSRVVFQV
;
A
#
# COMPACT_ATOMS: atom_id res chain seq x y z
N GLU A 1 -6.67 -10.00 11.95
CA GLU A 1 -6.62 -9.55 13.36
C GLU A 1 -6.19 -8.09 13.51
N ARG A 2 -4.96 -7.67 13.17
CA ARG A 2 -4.51 -6.28 13.40
C ARG A 2 -5.15 -5.19 12.54
N LEU A 3 -5.43 -5.44 11.26
CA LEU A 3 -6.00 -4.43 10.36
C LEU A 3 -7.35 -3.88 10.86
N GLN A 4 -8.19 -4.75 11.44
CA GLN A 4 -9.53 -4.38 11.89
C GLN A 4 -9.52 -3.37 13.05
N VAL A 5 -8.43 -3.29 13.82
CA VAL A 5 -8.27 -2.33 14.92
C VAL A 5 -8.20 -0.89 14.41
N TYR A 6 -7.54 -0.69 13.26
CA TYR A 6 -7.33 0.64 12.68
C TYR A 6 -8.48 1.07 11.75
N ARG A 7 -9.31 0.13 11.31
CA ARG A 7 -10.38 0.39 10.35
C ARG A 7 -11.45 1.31 10.93
N GLY A 8 -11.65 2.47 10.29
CA GLY A 8 -12.69 3.43 10.66
C GLY A 8 -12.36 4.23 11.91
N ALA A 9 -11.13 4.16 12.40
CA ALA A 9 -10.66 4.97 13.53
C ALA A 9 -10.54 6.45 13.16
N GLY A 10 -10.32 6.78 11.87
CA GLY A 10 -10.17 8.16 11.39
C GLY A 10 -9.18 8.95 12.24
N ASN A 11 -9.58 10.14 12.70
CA ASN A 11 -8.73 11.00 13.53
C ASN A 11 -8.30 10.40 14.88
N GLN A 12 -9.02 9.39 15.40
CA GLN A 12 -8.67 8.71 16.64
C GLN A 12 -7.53 7.70 16.47
N VAL A 13 -7.08 7.47 15.23
CA VAL A 13 -6.02 6.49 14.94
C VAL A 13 -4.68 6.81 15.62
N ARG A 14 -4.48 8.09 15.99
CA ARG A 14 -3.30 8.56 16.73
C ARG A 14 -3.30 8.14 18.21
N GLU A 15 -4.44 7.71 18.74
CA GLU A 15 -4.57 7.18 20.11
C GLU A 15 -4.28 5.67 20.17
N LEU A 16 -4.22 5.00 19.02
CA LEU A 16 -3.89 3.58 18.91
C LEU A 16 -2.37 3.38 18.87
N ASP A 17 -1.94 2.13 19.10
CA ASP A 17 -0.53 1.77 19.00
C ASP A 17 0.04 2.12 17.61
N PRO A 18 1.25 2.70 17.53
CA PRO A 18 1.88 3.06 16.27
C PRO A 18 1.99 1.89 15.30
N HIS A 19 1.40 2.05 14.11
CA HIS A 19 1.41 1.01 13.08
C HIS A 19 1.27 1.59 11.68
N ILE A 20 1.77 0.88 10.65
CA ILE A 20 1.65 1.33 9.25
C ILE A 20 0.19 1.45 8.77
N TYR A 21 -0.71 0.71 9.41
CA TYR A 21 -2.15 0.80 9.16
C TYR A 21 -2.75 2.08 9.74
N ALA A 22 -2.14 2.66 10.78
CA ALA A 22 -2.57 3.95 11.29
C ALA A 22 -2.33 5.06 10.25
N VAL A 23 -1.14 5.06 9.63
CA VAL A 23 -0.79 6.00 8.55
C VAL A 23 -1.71 5.82 7.34
N ALA A 24 -2.04 4.57 6.99
CA ALA A 24 -2.95 4.28 5.89
C ALA A 24 -4.39 4.70 6.19
N GLU A 25 -4.88 4.47 7.42
CA GLU A 25 -6.21 4.94 7.85
C GLU A 25 -6.29 6.45 7.87
N GLU A 26 -5.29 7.14 8.42
CA GLU A 26 -5.24 8.61 8.45
C GLU A 26 -5.33 9.18 7.04
N ALA A 27 -4.51 8.67 6.11
CA ALA A 27 -4.59 9.09 4.71
C ALA A 27 -5.94 8.75 4.05
N PHE A 28 -6.52 7.58 4.31
CA PHE A 28 -7.82 7.22 3.74
C PHE A 28 -8.95 8.08 4.31
N PHE A 29 -8.91 8.36 5.60
CA PHE A 29 -9.85 9.24 6.28
C PHE A 29 -9.76 10.66 5.72
N ASP A 30 -8.56 11.23 5.63
CA ASP A 30 -8.35 12.59 5.10
C ASP A 30 -8.78 12.71 3.63
N LEU A 31 -8.55 11.66 2.82
CA LEU A 31 -9.07 11.58 1.46
C LEU A 31 -10.61 11.66 1.45
N SER A 32 -11.28 10.96 2.37
CA SER A 32 -12.74 10.90 2.46
C SER A 32 -13.40 12.14 3.06
N GLU A 33 -12.77 12.74 4.08
CA GLU A 33 -13.35 13.84 4.85
C GLU A 33 -13.09 15.18 4.17
N TYR A 34 -11.91 15.36 3.57
CA TYR A 34 -11.48 16.63 2.99
C TYR A 34 -11.44 16.64 1.46
N GLU A 35 -11.72 15.50 0.81
CA GLU A 35 -11.71 15.35 -0.65
C GLU A 35 -10.38 15.80 -1.31
N LYS A 36 -9.26 15.63 -0.59
CA LYS A 36 -7.92 16.01 -1.06
C LYS A 36 -7.06 14.79 -1.33
N ASN A 37 -6.33 14.84 -2.44
CA ASN A 37 -5.36 13.81 -2.80
C ASN A 37 -4.27 13.68 -1.73
N GLN A 38 -3.95 12.44 -1.37
CA GLN A 38 -2.98 12.12 -0.32
C GLN A 38 -1.71 11.50 -0.89
N SER A 39 -0.61 11.64 -0.16
CA SER A 39 0.67 11.02 -0.50
C SER A 39 1.32 10.41 0.74
N ILE A 40 1.75 9.15 0.62
CA ILE A 40 2.53 8.46 1.65
C ILE A 40 3.95 8.26 1.12
N ILE A 41 4.92 8.82 1.82
CA ILE A 41 6.34 8.74 1.44
C ILE A 41 7.02 7.74 2.37
N VAL A 42 7.55 6.66 1.79
CA VAL A 42 8.34 5.66 2.52
C VAL A 42 9.81 5.84 2.18
N SER A 43 10.57 6.42 3.10
CA SER A 43 12.00 6.68 2.97
C SER A 43 12.83 5.74 3.85
N GLY A 44 14.15 5.70 3.63
CA GLY A 44 15.09 4.89 4.38
C GLY A 44 16.18 4.25 3.51
N GLU A 45 17.23 3.76 4.15
CA GLU A 45 18.35 3.10 3.49
C GLU A 45 17.96 1.74 2.84
N SER A 46 18.88 1.13 2.11
CA SER A 46 18.67 -0.23 1.59
C SER A 46 18.47 -1.20 2.76
N GLY A 47 17.44 -2.05 2.67
CA GLY A 47 17.09 -3.00 3.74
C GLY A 47 16.12 -2.47 4.79
N ALA A 48 15.81 -1.17 4.82
CA ALA A 48 14.90 -0.56 5.81
C ALA A 48 13.41 -0.98 5.71
N GLY A 49 13.06 -1.93 4.83
CA GLY A 49 11.68 -2.43 4.72
C GLY A 49 10.73 -1.59 3.87
N LYS A 50 11.21 -0.61 3.08
CA LYS A 50 10.37 0.31 2.29
C LYS A 50 9.28 -0.38 1.44
N THR A 51 9.68 -1.38 0.65
CA THR A 51 8.78 -2.14 -0.22
C THR A 51 7.71 -2.90 0.58
N VAL A 52 8.11 -3.44 1.74
CA VAL A 52 7.21 -4.18 2.64
C VAL A 52 6.19 -3.22 3.26
N SER A 53 6.61 -2.05 3.74
CA SER A 53 5.71 -1.03 4.28
C SER A 53 4.70 -0.56 3.23
N ALA A 54 5.13 -0.27 2.00
CA ALA A 54 4.24 0.11 0.91
C ALA A 54 3.21 -1.01 0.60
N LYS A 55 3.62 -2.28 0.65
CA LYS A 55 2.71 -3.44 0.48
C LYS A 55 1.64 -3.49 1.57
N PHE A 56 1.98 -3.18 2.81
CA PHE A 56 0.99 -3.13 3.90
C PHE A 56 0.00 -1.98 3.74
N VAL A 57 0.45 -0.80 3.31
CA VAL A 57 -0.44 0.33 2.97
C VAL A 57 -1.41 -0.06 1.85
N MET A 58 -0.92 -0.67 0.76
CA MET A 58 -1.77 -1.12 -0.34
C MET A 58 -2.81 -2.17 0.09
N ARG A 59 -2.41 -3.13 0.94
CA ARG A 59 -3.33 -4.12 1.51
C ARG A 59 -4.38 -3.48 2.41
N TYR A 60 -4.01 -2.42 3.12
CA TYR A 60 -4.96 -1.66 3.92
C TYR A 60 -6.05 -1.04 3.03
N PHE A 61 -5.64 -0.27 2.02
CA PHE A 61 -6.57 0.34 1.07
C PHE A 61 -7.47 -0.68 0.39
N ALA A 62 -6.92 -1.81 -0.06
CA ALA A 62 -7.71 -2.91 -0.62
C ALA A 62 -8.78 -3.42 0.35
N SER A 63 -8.45 -3.54 1.64
CA SER A 63 -9.39 -4.04 2.65
C SER A 63 -10.48 -3.04 3.04
N VAL A 64 -10.26 -1.74 2.90
CA VAL A 64 -11.20 -0.69 3.37
C VAL A 64 -11.94 -0.01 2.22
N ALA A 65 -11.40 -0.04 1.00
CA ALA A 65 -12.00 0.54 -0.18
C ALA A 65 -13.33 -0.14 -0.53
N GLY A 66 -14.29 0.65 -1.01
CA GLY A 66 -15.57 0.14 -1.51
C GLY A 66 -16.44 -0.53 -0.44
N SER A 67 -16.03 -0.54 0.82
CA SER A 67 -16.89 -0.87 1.95
C SER A 67 -17.75 0.36 2.24
N PRO A 68 -19.01 0.42 1.77
CA PRO A 68 -19.84 1.56 2.03
C PRO A 68 -20.10 1.58 3.53
N GLN A 69 -19.68 2.67 4.18
CA GLN A 69 -20.15 3.17 5.46
C GLN A 69 -21.05 2.21 6.28
N LYS A 70 -20.50 1.08 6.76
CA LYS A 70 -21.08 0.34 7.89
C LYS A 70 -20.72 1.09 9.17
N ARG A 71 -21.14 2.37 9.27
CA ARG A 71 -21.15 3.07 10.55
C ARG A 71 -22.20 2.47 11.50
N ARG A 72 -23.14 1.65 11.02
CA ARG A 72 -24.08 0.87 11.85
C ARG A 72 -24.58 -0.37 11.08
N LYS A 73 -24.03 -1.57 11.33
CA LYS A 73 -24.76 -2.86 11.36
C LYS A 73 -23.82 -4.08 11.46
N SER A 74 -23.95 -4.75 12.61
CA SER A 74 -23.68 -6.15 12.96
C SER A 74 -22.41 -6.81 12.43
N ALA A 75 -21.57 -7.17 13.41
CA ALA A 75 -20.55 -8.20 13.38
C ALA A 75 -21.14 -9.58 13.05
N PHE A 76 -21.52 -9.85 11.80
CA PHE A 76 -21.67 -11.21 11.28
C PHE A 76 -21.78 -11.19 9.74
N SER A 77 -20.65 -11.11 9.05
CA SER A 77 -20.53 -11.61 7.68
C SER A 77 -19.14 -12.19 7.55
N LYS A 78 -19.06 -13.46 7.98
CA LYS A 78 -17.96 -14.37 7.74
C LYS A 78 -17.90 -14.62 6.22
N ASP A 79 -16.68 -14.64 5.71
CA ASP A 79 -16.30 -15.26 4.44
C ASP A 79 -16.90 -14.66 3.15
N THR A 80 -16.15 -13.75 2.52
CA THR A 80 -15.46 -14.07 1.26
C THR A 80 -14.42 -13.00 0.94
N HIS A 81 -13.18 -13.46 0.78
CA HIS A 81 -12.07 -12.79 0.12
C HIS A 81 -12.40 -12.47 -1.35
N GLU A 82 -13.34 -11.56 -1.60
CA GLU A 82 -13.40 -10.89 -2.90
C GLU A 82 -12.64 -9.57 -2.77
N GLU A 83 -11.32 -9.66 -2.60
CA GLU A 83 -10.45 -8.56 -3.01
C GLU A 83 -10.85 -8.20 -4.44
N SER A 84 -11.15 -6.93 -4.70
CA SER A 84 -11.57 -6.53 -6.04
C SER A 84 -10.48 -6.94 -7.04
N ASN A 85 -10.86 -7.29 -8.27
CA ASN A 85 -9.90 -7.75 -9.30
C ASN A 85 -8.73 -6.76 -9.47
N ILE A 86 -8.99 -5.47 -9.26
CA ILE A 86 -8.01 -4.38 -9.31
C ILE A 86 -7.02 -4.47 -8.14
N GLU A 87 -7.48 -4.66 -6.92
CA GLU A 87 -6.61 -4.81 -5.73
C GLU A 87 -5.63 -5.97 -5.90
N ARG A 88 -6.15 -7.13 -6.33
CA ARG A 88 -5.33 -8.31 -6.57
C ARG A 88 -4.28 -8.05 -7.64
N ARG A 89 -4.63 -7.35 -8.72
CA ARG A 89 -3.68 -6.96 -9.79
C ARG A 89 -2.61 -6.00 -9.30
N VAL A 90 -2.98 -5.00 -8.49
CA VAL A 90 -2.02 -4.05 -7.90
C VAL A 90 -1.01 -4.77 -7.03
N LEU A 91 -1.46 -5.65 -6.14
CA LEU A 91 -0.58 -6.44 -5.28
C LEU A 91 0.27 -7.45 -6.08
N ALA A 92 -0.28 -8.06 -7.13
CA ALA A 92 0.41 -9.00 -8.01
C ALA A 92 1.47 -8.34 -8.91
N SER A 93 1.43 -7.02 -9.10
CA SER A 93 2.47 -6.30 -9.84
C SER A 93 3.83 -6.30 -9.14
N ASN A 94 3.84 -6.44 -7.80
CA ASN A 94 5.08 -6.36 -7.02
C ASN A 94 6.06 -7.50 -7.37
N PRO A 95 5.68 -8.79 -7.32
CA PRO A 95 6.58 -9.88 -7.72
C PRO A 95 7.20 -9.71 -9.11
N ILE A 96 6.45 -9.21 -10.08
CA ILE A 96 6.95 -8.96 -11.45
C ILE A 96 8.04 -7.87 -11.43
N MET A 97 7.78 -6.77 -10.72
CA MET A 97 8.75 -5.69 -10.58
C MET A 97 9.98 -6.09 -9.78
N GLU A 98 9.81 -6.94 -8.77
CA GLU A 98 10.91 -7.50 -7.99
C GLU A 98 11.79 -8.39 -8.88
N ALA A 99 11.19 -9.26 -9.70
CA ALA A 99 11.93 -10.13 -10.61
C ALA A 99 12.77 -9.37 -11.65
N ILE A 100 12.31 -8.19 -12.08
CA ILE A 100 13.00 -7.38 -13.11
C ILE A 100 14.01 -6.40 -12.49
N GLY A 101 13.66 -5.79 -11.35
CA GLY A 101 14.37 -4.62 -10.83
C GLY A 101 15.03 -4.80 -9.47
N ASN A 102 14.85 -5.94 -8.81
CA ASN A 102 15.59 -6.23 -7.58
C ASN A 102 16.86 -7.02 -7.89
N ALA A 103 17.87 -6.80 -7.06
CA ALA A 103 19.12 -7.55 -7.11
C ALA A 103 19.62 -7.77 -5.68
N LYS A 104 20.40 -8.85 -5.51
CA LYS A 104 21.19 -9.04 -4.30
C LYS A 104 22.29 -7.98 -4.24
N THR A 105 22.54 -7.48 -3.04
CA THR A 105 23.64 -6.59 -2.69
C THR A 105 24.35 -7.15 -1.47
N ILE A 106 25.52 -6.59 -1.11
CA ILE A 106 26.26 -7.00 0.09
C ILE A 106 25.40 -6.91 1.38
N ARG A 107 24.45 -5.97 1.45
CA ARG A 107 23.65 -5.69 2.66
C ARG A 107 22.20 -6.17 2.61
N ASN A 108 21.69 -6.55 1.44
CA ASN A 108 20.29 -6.89 1.26
C ASN A 108 20.13 -7.83 0.05
N ASP A 109 19.56 -9.01 0.30
CA ASP A 109 19.38 -10.06 -0.70
C ASP A 109 18.27 -9.74 -1.73
N ASN A 110 17.32 -8.87 -1.38
CA ASN A 110 16.24 -8.45 -2.27
C ASN A 110 16.17 -6.91 -2.34
N SER A 111 17.27 -6.27 -2.76
CA SER A 111 17.35 -4.82 -2.86
C SER A 111 16.69 -4.33 -4.14
N SER A 112 15.62 -3.55 -4.04
CA SER A 112 15.09 -2.80 -5.19
C SER A 112 16.14 -1.81 -5.70
N ARG A 113 16.44 -1.89 -6.99
CA ARG A 113 17.44 -1.05 -7.69
C ARG A 113 16.78 -0.05 -8.64
N PHE A 114 15.57 0.36 -8.29
CA PHE A 114 14.77 1.38 -8.97
C PHE A 114 13.87 2.08 -7.93
N GLY A 115 13.53 3.33 -8.20
CA GLY A 115 12.48 4.06 -7.50
C GLY A 115 11.10 3.71 -8.07
N LYS A 116 10.07 3.73 -7.22
CA LYS A 116 8.71 3.38 -7.61
C LYS A 116 7.72 4.36 -6.99
N PHE A 117 6.85 4.90 -7.84
CA PHE A 117 5.67 5.68 -7.45
C PHE A 117 4.42 4.90 -7.86
N ILE A 118 3.49 4.73 -6.91
CA ILE A 118 2.21 4.08 -7.14
C ILE A 118 1.12 5.10 -6.83
N GLN A 119 0.30 5.38 -7.82
CA GLN A 119 -0.92 6.17 -7.66
C GLN A 119 -2.10 5.22 -7.64
N ILE A 120 -2.95 5.32 -6.62
CA ILE A 120 -4.20 4.57 -6.52
C ILE A 120 -5.33 5.59 -6.67
N ASN A 121 -6.22 5.35 -7.63
CA ASN A 121 -7.35 6.22 -7.89
C ASN A 121 -8.58 5.65 -7.19
N PHE A 122 -9.29 6.48 -6.46
CA PHE A 122 -10.55 6.14 -5.81
C PHE A 122 -11.72 6.80 -6.53
N THR A 123 -12.88 6.16 -6.51
CA THR A 123 -14.15 6.77 -6.92
C THR A 123 -14.72 7.65 -5.80
N ASP A 124 -15.77 8.41 -6.09
CA ASP A 124 -16.49 9.23 -5.11
C ASP A 124 -17.09 8.37 -3.96
N GLN A 125 -17.33 7.09 -4.21
CA GLN A 125 -17.78 6.11 -3.21
C GLN A 125 -16.62 5.45 -2.46
N LEU A 126 -15.40 5.99 -2.57
CA LEU A 126 -14.17 5.49 -1.96
C LEU A 126 -13.84 4.04 -2.34
N SER A 127 -14.24 3.61 -3.54
CA SER A 127 -13.84 2.33 -4.12
C SER A 127 -12.59 2.49 -5.00
N ILE A 128 -11.73 1.48 -5.10
CA ILE A 128 -10.55 1.58 -5.97
C ILE A 128 -10.98 1.51 -7.43
N ALA A 129 -10.82 2.61 -8.15
CA ALA A 129 -11.09 2.73 -9.58
C ALA A 129 -9.96 2.16 -10.45
N GLY A 130 -8.72 2.23 -9.96
CA GLY A 130 -7.53 1.80 -10.70
C GLY A 130 -6.24 2.20 -10.03
N ALA A 131 -5.10 1.81 -10.62
CA ALA A 131 -3.79 2.25 -10.17
C ALA A 131 -2.84 2.46 -11.33
N GLN A 132 -1.93 3.42 -11.19
CA GLN A 132 -0.84 3.70 -12.11
C GLN A 132 0.50 3.55 -11.37
N MET A 133 1.48 2.97 -12.03
CA MET A 133 2.84 2.85 -11.49
C MET A 133 3.82 3.58 -12.41
N LYS A 134 4.68 4.41 -11.82
CA LYS A 134 5.82 5.04 -12.49
C LYS A 134 7.11 4.57 -11.84
N THR A 135 8.10 4.22 -12.66
CA THR A 135 9.41 3.73 -12.22
C THR A 135 10.49 4.75 -12.54
N TYR A 136 11.48 4.87 -11.67
CA TYR A 136 12.55 5.85 -11.78
C TYR A 136 13.90 5.18 -11.57
N LEU A 137 14.94 5.69 -12.24
CA LEU A 137 16.35 5.43 -11.90
C LEU A 137 16.68 3.93 -11.71
N LEU A 138 16.32 3.09 -12.70
CA LEU A 138 16.77 1.70 -12.73
C LEU A 138 18.30 1.66 -12.83
N GLU A 139 18.97 0.92 -11.95
CA GLU A 139 20.43 0.75 -11.97
C GLU A 139 20.88 -0.18 -13.12
N LYS A 140 20.86 0.36 -14.33
CA LYS A 140 21.20 -0.38 -15.56
C LYS A 140 22.63 -0.94 -15.55
N SER A 141 23.57 -0.34 -14.81
CA SER A 141 24.95 -0.82 -14.71
C SER A 141 25.04 -2.26 -14.19
N ARG A 142 24.09 -2.70 -13.35
CA ARG A 142 24.07 -4.08 -12.83
C ARG A 142 23.84 -5.17 -13.86
N VAL A 143 23.34 -4.81 -15.04
CA VAL A 143 23.11 -5.76 -16.13
C VAL A 143 24.44 -6.33 -16.66
N VAL A 144 25.50 -5.51 -16.66
CA VAL A 144 26.81 -5.87 -17.21
C VAL A 144 27.91 -5.97 -16.15
N PHE A 145 27.62 -5.62 -14.90
CA PHE A 145 28.60 -5.56 -13.82
C PHE A 145 27.99 -5.92 -12.46
N GLN A 146 28.66 -6.72 -11.64
CA GLN A 146 28.19 -7.14 -10.32
C GLN A 146 29.30 -6.92 -9.27
N VAL A 147 28.89 -6.43 -8.09
CA VAL A 147 29.72 -6.25 -6.89
C VAL A 147 28.94 -6.76 -5.70
#